data_AF-A0A9E0B9U5-F1
#
_entry.id   AF-A0A9E0B9U5-F1
#
_cell.length_a   1.000
_cell.length_b   1.000
_cell.length_c   1.000
_cell.angle_alpha   90.00
_cell.angle_beta   90.00
_cell.angle_gamma   90.00
#
_symmetry.space_group_name_H-M   'P 1'
#
loop_
_entity.id
_entity.type
_entity.pdbx_description
1 polymer ?
#
loop_
_entity_poly.entity_id
_entity_poly.type
_entity_poly.pdbx_seq_one_letter_code
_entity_poly.pdbx_strand_id
1 'polypeptide(L)'
;MKKGYSLSQYSLAAGALIVPATAFSQAVYTDVDPDIILDVPGEYWGFDLDMDGLNDFNFFNKSFTTTVWYGVEGQVKALFAGVFDNMQNGLNGHTVFFSGNGGYTYYRPYALESNISIKSTIPFYNANYQTLAMTIYKPEWPPSTAHRGDWNSYFWGPQIEKFIGFRFTDDDFVKRYGWIRCSVVDSNRTLIIHDYAYESKPDTPILTGDTVGDTTTVSINNTASLNAVVYSFNKDIYIRLQEYNDAEYFIYDVSGRLVYNDKIKNATTICNIELPGLYLVNIKTAEGKQFSKKLVVSE
;
A
#
# COMPACT_ATOMS: atom_id res chain seq x y z
N MET A 1 53.10 17.60 6.88
CA MET A 1 52.52 16.70 7.90
C MET A 1 51.02 16.95 7.97
N LYS A 2 50.21 16.11 7.32
CA LYS A 2 48.75 16.19 7.37
C LYS A 2 48.29 15.53 8.67
N LYS A 3 47.73 16.30 9.60
CA LYS A 3 47.03 15.74 10.76
C LYS A 3 45.74 15.10 10.25
N GLY A 4 45.69 13.77 10.27
CA GLY A 4 44.47 13.02 9.98
C GLY A 4 43.45 13.24 11.09
N TYR A 5 42.20 13.50 10.71
CA TYR A 5 41.08 13.49 11.63
C TYR A 5 40.77 12.03 12.01
N SER A 6 40.67 11.74 13.32
CA SER A 6 40.38 10.41 13.84
C SER A 6 38.92 10.02 13.57
N LEU A 7 38.72 8.81 13.05
CA LEU A 7 37.45 8.22 12.62
C LEU A 7 36.45 7.89 13.76
N SER A 8 36.52 8.58 14.90
CA SER A 8 35.74 8.24 16.12
C SER A 8 34.60 9.20 16.43
N GLN A 9 34.16 10.04 15.48
CA GLN A 9 33.08 11.03 15.70
C GLN A 9 31.81 10.79 14.88
N TYR A 10 31.70 9.68 14.15
CA TYR A 10 30.50 9.35 13.36
C TYR A 10 29.59 8.26 13.96
N SER A 11 29.84 7.79 15.19
CA SER A 11 29.10 6.64 15.77
C SER A 11 28.06 6.98 16.84
N LEU A 12 27.56 8.22 16.93
CA LEU A 12 26.52 8.58 17.92
C LEU A 12 25.23 9.18 17.34
N ALA A 13 24.95 8.96 16.05
CA ALA A 13 23.65 9.29 15.45
C ALA A 13 22.71 8.09 15.27
N ALA A 14 23.10 6.88 15.73
CA ALA A 14 22.26 5.67 15.63
C ALA A 14 21.75 5.17 17.00
N GLY A 15 22.00 5.90 18.09
CA GLY A 15 21.80 5.42 19.47
C GLY A 15 20.57 5.93 20.22
N ALA A 16 19.69 6.74 19.61
CA ALA A 16 18.55 7.32 20.31
C ALA A 16 17.28 7.35 19.45
N LEU A 17 16.87 6.18 18.96
CA LEU A 17 15.45 5.89 18.76
C LEU A 17 15.19 4.38 18.89
N ILE A 18 15.63 3.76 20.00
CA ILE A 18 14.97 2.53 20.46
C ILE A 18 13.72 2.99 21.21
N VAL A 19 12.69 3.34 20.45
CA VAL A 19 11.32 3.19 20.92
C VAL A 19 11.10 1.67 21.00
N PRO A 20 10.57 1.11 22.09
CA PRO A 20 10.11 -0.28 22.04
C PRO A 20 9.20 -0.42 20.82
N ALA A 21 9.51 -1.36 19.94
CA ALA A 21 8.77 -1.58 18.69
C ALA A 21 7.31 -1.90 19.01
N THR A 22 6.49 -0.86 19.09
CA THR A 22 5.03 -0.97 19.08
C THR A 22 4.60 -0.76 17.64
N ALA A 23 4.37 -1.87 16.93
CA ALA A 23 3.67 -1.99 15.65
C ALA A 23 3.77 -0.78 14.71
N PHE A 24 4.83 -0.74 13.88
CA PHE A 24 4.94 0.20 12.77
C PHE A 24 3.94 -0.18 11.67
N SER A 25 3.20 0.81 11.13
CA SER A 25 2.39 0.80 9.89
C SER A 25 1.43 -0.38 9.68
N GLN A 26 0.13 -0.11 9.53
CA GLN A 26 -0.84 -1.18 9.34
C GLN A 26 -0.97 -1.68 7.91
N ALA A 27 -0.99 -0.83 6.90
CA ALA A 27 -0.90 -1.32 5.54
C ALA A 27 0.56 -1.42 5.11
N VAL A 28 0.91 -2.52 4.44
CA VAL A 28 2.08 -2.59 3.56
C VAL A 28 1.59 -2.20 2.18
N TYR A 29 1.96 -0.99 1.73
CA TYR A 29 1.55 -0.41 0.46
C TYR A 29 2.72 -0.43 -0.53
N THR A 30 2.44 -0.78 -1.77
CA THR A 30 3.39 -0.71 -2.88
C THR A 30 2.75 0.00 -4.07
N ASP A 31 3.33 1.15 -4.44
CA ASP A 31 3.04 1.84 -5.69
C ASP A 31 3.84 1.19 -6.83
N VAL A 32 3.18 0.87 -7.94
CA VAL A 32 3.83 0.25 -9.10
C VAL A 32 4.11 1.35 -10.11
N ASP A 33 5.28 2.00 -9.97
CA ASP A 33 5.70 3.08 -10.86
C ASP A 33 6.95 2.68 -11.70
N PRO A 34 6.85 2.61 -13.04
CA PRO A 34 5.64 2.81 -13.84
C PRO A 34 4.64 1.65 -13.71
N ASP A 35 3.36 1.96 -13.93
CA ASP A 35 2.28 0.96 -13.96
C ASP A 35 2.65 -0.24 -14.84
N ILE A 36 2.27 -1.44 -14.39
CA ILE A 36 2.45 -2.65 -15.20
C ILE A 36 1.31 -2.77 -16.20
N ILE A 37 1.66 -2.75 -17.47
CA ILE A 37 0.70 -2.87 -18.59
C ILE A 37 0.89 -4.25 -19.22
N LEU A 38 -0.19 -5.04 -19.22
CA LEU A 38 -0.28 -6.30 -19.95
C LEU A 38 -1.23 -6.09 -21.13
N ASP A 39 -0.72 -5.74 -22.31
CA ASP A 39 -1.50 -5.47 -23.53
C ASP A 39 -1.21 -6.47 -24.67
N VAL A 40 -0.07 -7.17 -24.62
CA VAL A 40 0.34 -8.16 -25.63
C VAL A 40 0.03 -9.61 -25.17
N PRO A 41 -0.36 -10.52 -26.09
CA PRO A 41 -0.65 -11.89 -25.71
C PRO A 41 0.62 -12.60 -25.26
N GLY A 42 0.56 -13.28 -24.12
CA GLY A 42 1.70 -13.97 -23.51
C GLY A 42 2.35 -13.19 -22.37
N GLU A 43 1.98 -11.94 -22.15
CA GLU A 43 2.48 -11.16 -21.02
C GLU A 43 1.84 -11.59 -19.71
N TYR A 44 2.66 -11.75 -18.69
CA TYR A 44 2.24 -12.08 -17.33
C TYR A 44 3.00 -11.20 -16.33
N TRP A 45 2.39 -11.01 -15.18
CA TRP A 45 3.02 -10.39 -14.03
C TRP A 45 2.60 -11.12 -12.77
N GLY A 46 3.54 -11.31 -11.85
CA GLY A 46 3.33 -12.04 -10.62
C GLY A 46 3.81 -11.25 -9.43
N PHE A 47 3.23 -11.56 -8.29
CA PHE A 47 3.54 -10.93 -7.02
C PHE A 47 3.78 -12.01 -5.98
N ASP A 48 4.88 -11.83 -5.28
CA ASP A 48 5.39 -12.61 -4.17
C ASP A 48 5.33 -11.68 -2.96
N LEU A 49 4.35 -11.91 -2.08
CA LEU A 49 3.99 -11.04 -0.97
C LEU A 49 4.64 -11.50 0.33
N ASP A 50 4.90 -12.80 0.47
CA ASP A 50 5.59 -13.38 1.63
C ASP A 50 7.11 -13.44 1.45
N MET A 51 7.61 -13.23 0.23
CA MET A 51 9.04 -13.21 -0.15
C MET A 51 9.71 -14.58 -0.11
N ASP A 52 8.94 -15.66 -0.32
CA ASP A 52 9.45 -17.03 -0.32
C ASP A 52 10.10 -17.44 -1.67
N GLY A 53 9.98 -16.58 -2.69
CA GLY A 53 10.51 -16.78 -4.04
C GLY A 53 9.53 -17.45 -5.01
N LEU A 54 8.30 -17.71 -4.58
CA LEU A 54 7.18 -18.16 -5.39
C LEU A 54 6.12 -17.06 -5.44
N ASN A 55 5.55 -16.83 -6.62
CA ASN A 55 4.47 -15.85 -6.72
C ASN A 55 3.22 -16.41 -6.02
N ASP A 56 2.68 -15.69 -5.04
CA ASP A 56 1.37 -15.94 -4.44
C ASP A 56 0.24 -15.85 -5.46
N PHE A 57 0.42 -14.98 -6.46
CA PHE A 57 -0.60 -14.70 -7.45
C PHE A 57 0.02 -14.25 -8.77
N ASN A 58 -0.69 -14.49 -9.87
CA ASN A 58 -0.27 -14.05 -11.21
C ASN A 58 -1.43 -13.47 -12.02
N PHE A 59 -1.16 -12.43 -12.78
CA PHE A 59 -2.01 -11.95 -13.87
C PHE A 59 -1.45 -12.41 -15.20
N PHE A 60 -2.33 -12.78 -16.12
CA PHE A 60 -1.93 -13.27 -17.42
C PHE A 60 -2.83 -12.78 -18.53
N ASN A 61 -2.21 -12.20 -19.55
CA ASN A 61 -2.87 -11.81 -20.77
C ASN A 61 -2.67 -12.86 -21.85
N LYS A 62 -3.73 -13.53 -22.30
CA LYS A 62 -3.63 -14.66 -23.23
C LYS A 62 -4.53 -14.50 -24.44
N SER A 63 -4.01 -14.91 -25.61
CA SER A 63 -4.81 -15.24 -26.78
C SER A 63 -4.62 -16.71 -27.14
N PHE A 64 -5.71 -17.39 -27.45
CA PHE A 64 -5.70 -18.81 -27.83
C PHE A 64 -6.95 -19.12 -28.66
N THR A 65 -6.99 -20.30 -29.27
CA THR A 65 -8.19 -20.77 -29.97
C THR A 65 -8.87 -21.89 -29.18
N THR A 66 -10.20 -21.97 -29.31
CA THR A 66 -11.00 -22.97 -28.61
C THR A 66 -12.11 -23.47 -29.52
N THR A 67 -12.55 -24.72 -29.33
CA THR A 67 -13.71 -25.24 -30.04
C THR A 67 -14.98 -24.72 -29.38
N VAL A 68 -15.78 -23.96 -30.11
CA VAL A 68 -17.04 -23.41 -29.57
C VAL A 68 -18.21 -24.34 -29.80
N TRP A 69 -18.49 -24.74 -31.04
CA TRP A 69 -19.64 -25.58 -31.40
C TRP A 69 -19.34 -26.38 -32.67
N TYR A 70 -19.73 -27.66 -32.73
CA TYR A 70 -19.57 -28.55 -33.91
C TYR A 70 -18.21 -28.46 -34.65
N GLY A 71 -17.11 -28.31 -33.91
CA GLY A 71 -15.76 -28.23 -34.50
C GLY A 71 -15.37 -26.86 -35.05
N VAL A 72 -16.20 -25.82 -34.89
CA VAL A 72 -15.84 -24.44 -35.22
C VAL A 72 -14.83 -23.91 -34.22
N GLU A 73 -13.73 -23.37 -34.75
CA GLU A 73 -12.67 -22.74 -33.98
C GLU A 73 -13.03 -21.27 -33.68
N GLY A 74 -13.15 -20.94 -32.40
CA GLY A 74 -13.30 -19.58 -31.92
C GLY A 74 -11.96 -19.01 -31.46
N GLN A 75 -11.74 -17.72 -31.72
CA GLN A 75 -10.58 -16.98 -31.26
C GLN A 75 -10.88 -16.34 -29.91
N VAL A 76 -10.04 -16.60 -28.91
CA VAL A 76 -10.23 -16.13 -27.54
C VAL A 76 -9.18 -15.09 -27.20
N LYS A 77 -9.63 -13.97 -26.64
CA LYS A 77 -8.82 -13.01 -25.90
C LYS A 77 -9.26 -13.07 -24.44
N ALA A 78 -8.32 -13.25 -23.52
CA ALA A 78 -8.64 -13.39 -22.11
C ALA A 78 -7.59 -12.75 -21.20
N LEU A 79 -8.08 -12.15 -20.13
CA LEU A 79 -7.33 -11.71 -18.97
C LEU A 79 -7.66 -12.65 -17.81
N PHE A 80 -6.62 -13.20 -17.20
CA PHE A 80 -6.73 -14.11 -16.07
C PHE A 80 -6.02 -13.55 -14.84
N ALA A 81 -6.54 -13.91 -13.68
CA ALA A 81 -5.86 -13.77 -12.40
C ALA A 81 -5.80 -15.15 -11.76
N GLY A 82 -4.65 -15.55 -11.25
CA GLY A 82 -4.47 -16.85 -10.62
C GLY A 82 -3.88 -16.75 -9.24
N VAL A 83 -4.22 -17.76 -8.44
CA VAL A 83 -3.75 -17.93 -7.06
C VAL A 83 -2.82 -19.12 -7.04
N PHE A 84 -1.69 -18.95 -6.39
CA PHE A 84 -0.57 -19.88 -6.38
C PHE A 84 0.04 -19.93 -4.98
N ASP A 85 1.11 -20.72 -4.89
CA ASP A 85 1.85 -21.06 -3.68
C ASP A 85 1.00 -21.74 -2.60
N ASN A 86 0.26 -20.97 -1.80
CA ASN A 86 -0.48 -21.48 -0.66
C ASN A 86 -1.96 -21.77 -0.99
N MET A 87 -2.46 -22.93 -0.55
CA MET A 87 -3.88 -23.30 -0.72
C MET A 87 -4.85 -22.41 0.09
N GLN A 88 -4.32 -21.65 1.06
CA GLN A 88 -5.09 -20.68 1.83
C GLN A 88 -5.19 -19.32 1.13
N ASN A 89 -4.37 -19.05 0.11
CA ASN A 89 -4.45 -17.84 -0.69
C ASN A 89 -5.79 -17.81 -1.45
N GLY A 90 -6.25 -16.63 -1.84
CA GLY A 90 -7.47 -16.54 -2.64
C GLY A 90 -7.81 -15.14 -3.09
N LEU A 91 -8.57 -15.08 -4.19
CA LEU A 91 -9.14 -13.84 -4.71
C LEU A 91 -10.63 -13.76 -4.37
N ASN A 92 -11.14 -12.56 -4.12
CA ASN A 92 -12.56 -12.31 -4.01
C ASN A 92 -13.24 -12.71 -5.32
N GLY A 93 -14.38 -13.38 -5.27
CA GLY A 93 -15.03 -13.82 -6.50
C GLY A 93 -16.35 -14.52 -6.29
N HIS A 94 -16.80 -15.20 -7.33
CA HIS A 94 -17.86 -16.19 -7.23
C HIS A 94 -17.64 -17.33 -8.24
N THR A 95 -18.37 -18.43 -8.04
CA THR A 95 -18.38 -19.55 -8.99
C THR A 95 -19.54 -19.46 -9.96
N VAL A 96 -19.30 -19.81 -11.22
CA VAL A 96 -20.35 -19.95 -12.24
C VAL A 96 -20.31 -21.37 -12.81
N PHE A 97 -21.48 -21.97 -12.92
CA PHE A 97 -21.68 -23.28 -13.54
C PHE A 97 -22.19 -23.11 -14.97
N PHE A 98 -21.48 -23.66 -15.95
CA PHE A 98 -21.99 -23.74 -17.32
C PHE A 98 -22.54 -25.15 -17.59
N SER A 99 -23.86 -25.25 -17.69
CA SER A 99 -24.54 -26.50 -18.03
C SER A 99 -24.40 -26.77 -19.54
N GLY A 100 -23.45 -27.62 -19.91
CA GLY A 100 -23.27 -28.15 -21.26
C GLY A 100 -22.22 -29.26 -21.27
N ASN A 101 -22.68 -30.52 -21.24
CA ASN A 101 -21.96 -31.80 -21.36
C ASN A 101 -20.67 -32.08 -20.56
N GLY A 102 -20.17 -31.15 -19.74
CA GLY A 102 -18.95 -31.36 -18.94
C GLY A 102 -18.95 -30.79 -17.51
N GLY A 103 -19.96 -30.02 -17.11
CA GLY A 103 -20.16 -29.61 -15.70
C GLY A 103 -18.97 -28.90 -15.05
N TYR A 104 -18.32 -27.96 -15.74
CA TYR A 104 -17.16 -27.25 -15.20
C TYR A 104 -17.57 -26.07 -14.32
N THR A 105 -16.93 -25.98 -13.14
CA THR A 105 -16.98 -24.82 -12.26
C THR A 105 -15.95 -23.81 -12.73
N TYR A 106 -16.38 -22.57 -12.98
CA TYR A 106 -15.49 -21.47 -13.32
C TYR A 106 -15.45 -20.47 -12.18
N TYR A 107 -14.26 -19.97 -11.89
CA TYR A 107 -14.04 -18.94 -10.86
C TYR A 107 -13.90 -17.58 -11.53
N ARG A 108 -14.60 -16.58 -10.97
CA ARG A 108 -14.66 -15.22 -11.50
C ARG A 108 -14.39 -14.22 -10.38
N PRO A 109 -13.20 -13.61 -10.36
CA PRO A 109 -12.98 -12.47 -9.51
C PRO A 109 -13.85 -11.31 -9.99
N TYR A 110 -14.52 -10.65 -9.05
CA TYR A 110 -15.36 -9.48 -9.35
C TYR A 110 -14.66 -8.19 -8.95
N ALA A 111 -14.93 -7.12 -9.69
CA ALA A 111 -14.38 -5.80 -9.41
C ALA A 111 -15.03 -5.21 -8.15
N LEU A 112 -14.20 -4.64 -7.28
CA LEU A 112 -14.61 -3.92 -6.09
C LEU A 112 -14.46 -2.41 -6.31
N GLU A 113 -15.38 -1.65 -5.74
CA GLU A 113 -15.26 -0.20 -5.59
C GLU A 113 -14.28 0.17 -4.47
N SER A 114 -13.89 1.45 -4.40
CA SER A 114 -13.14 1.99 -3.26
C SER A 114 -13.94 1.89 -1.95
N ASN A 115 -13.25 1.83 -0.82
CA ASN A 115 -13.83 1.78 0.54
C ASN A 115 -14.68 0.53 0.83
N ILE A 116 -14.48 -0.55 0.09
CA ILE A 116 -15.08 -1.86 0.40
C ILE A 116 -14.17 -2.62 1.35
N SER A 117 -14.74 -3.10 2.46
CA SER A 117 -14.00 -3.87 3.47
C SER A 117 -13.75 -5.30 3.02
N ILE A 118 -12.47 -5.64 2.87
CA ILE A 118 -11.96 -6.99 2.58
C ILE A 118 -11.63 -7.67 3.90
N LYS A 119 -12.31 -8.80 4.15
CA LYS A 119 -12.28 -9.52 5.42
C LYS A 119 -12.71 -10.97 5.25
N SER A 120 -12.61 -11.74 6.33
CA SER A 120 -12.95 -13.18 6.39
C SER A 120 -14.33 -13.57 5.86
N THR A 121 -15.30 -12.65 5.87
CA THR A 121 -16.68 -12.93 5.42
C THR A 121 -16.85 -12.83 3.90
N ILE A 122 -15.87 -12.30 3.16
CA ILE A 122 -15.90 -12.30 1.69
C ILE A 122 -15.52 -13.70 1.18
N PRO A 123 -16.19 -14.23 0.14
CA PRO A 123 -15.78 -15.49 -0.48
C PRO A 123 -14.45 -15.33 -1.22
N PHE A 124 -13.45 -16.11 -0.81
CA PHE A 124 -12.16 -16.21 -1.48
C PHE A 124 -12.02 -17.56 -2.17
N TYR A 125 -11.52 -17.55 -3.41
CA TYR A 125 -11.33 -18.75 -4.21
C TYR A 125 -9.86 -18.98 -4.52
N ASN A 126 -9.38 -20.16 -4.12
CA ASN A 126 -8.05 -20.69 -4.41
C ASN A 126 -8.12 -21.57 -5.66
N ALA A 127 -8.13 -20.93 -6.82
CA ALA A 127 -7.95 -21.61 -8.10
C ALA A 127 -6.77 -20.96 -8.81
N ASN A 128 -6.13 -21.72 -9.71
CA ASN A 128 -5.11 -21.23 -10.64
C ASN A 128 -5.73 -20.12 -11.54
N TYR A 129 -5.57 -20.14 -12.85
CA TYR A 129 -6.12 -19.05 -13.68
C TYR A 129 -7.67 -18.97 -13.64
N GLN A 130 -8.17 -17.92 -12.98
CA GLN A 130 -9.56 -17.49 -12.89
C GLN A 130 -9.83 -16.38 -13.91
N THR A 131 -11.05 -16.30 -14.45
CA THR A 131 -11.34 -15.41 -15.59
C THR A 131 -11.76 -14.03 -15.11
N LEU A 132 -10.92 -13.01 -15.34
CA LEU A 132 -11.30 -11.60 -15.13
C LEU A 132 -12.20 -11.13 -16.26
N ALA A 133 -11.71 -11.21 -17.49
CA ALA A 133 -12.45 -10.82 -18.69
C ALA A 133 -12.05 -11.72 -19.86
N MET A 134 -13.02 -12.15 -20.66
CA MET A 134 -12.78 -12.96 -21.83
C MET A 134 -13.78 -12.64 -22.93
N THR A 135 -13.28 -12.51 -24.16
CA THR A 135 -14.08 -12.37 -25.37
C THR A 135 -13.70 -13.47 -26.35
N ILE A 136 -14.70 -14.21 -26.80
CA ILE A 136 -14.58 -15.28 -27.79
C ILE A 136 -15.22 -14.79 -29.07
N TYR A 137 -14.44 -14.61 -30.12
CA TYR A 137 -14.91 -14.34 -31.47
C TYR A 137 -15.17 -15.65 -32.20
N LYS A 138 -16.39 -15.83 -32.70
CA LYS A 138 -16.81 -17.01 -33.45
C LYS A 138 -16.95 -16.64 -34.92
N PRO A 139 -16.12 -17.21 -35.82
CA PRO A 139 -16.17 -16.94 -37.26
C PRO A 139 -17.33 -17.68 -37.96
N GLU A 140 -18.35 -18.11 -37.21
CA GLU A 140 -19.56 -18.74 -37.75
C GLU A 140 -20.36 -17.75 -38.62
N TRP A 141 -21.39 -18.24 -39.32
CA TRP A 141 -22.27 -17.37 -40.11
C TRP A 141 -23.68 -17.32 -39.51
N PRO A 142 -24.15 -16.15 -39.05
CA PRO A 142 -23.44 -14.86 -38.95
C PRO A 142 -22.37 -14.88 -37.83
N PRO A 143 -21.30 -14.05 -37.94
CA PRO A 143 -20.26 -14.01 -36.92
C PRO A 143 -20.84 -13.50 -35.60
N SER A 144 -20.38 -14.08 -34.50
CA SER A 144 -20.88 -13.76 -33.17
C SER A 144 -19.74 -13.64 -32.16
N THR A 145 -20.01 -12.96 -31.04
CA THR A 145 -19.10 -12.90 -29.90
C THR A 145 -19.76 -13.47 -28.64
N ALA A 146 -18.96 -14.10 -27.80
CA ALA A 146 -19.36 -14.48 -26.45
C ALA A 146 -18.44 -13.81 -25.42
N HIS A 147 -19.02 -13.27 -24.37
CA HIS A 147 -18.31 -12.52 -23.33
C HIS A 147 -18.40 -13.26 -21.99
N ARG A 148 -17.33 -13.24 -21.21
CA ARG A 148 -17.26 -13.85 -19.87
C ARG A 148 -16.39 -13.01 -18.95
N GLY A 149 -16.57 -13.22 -17.64
CA GLY A 149 -15.80 -12.58 -16.58
C GLY A 149 -16.40 -11.26 -16.14
N ASP A 150 -16.23 -10.94 -14.87
CA ASP A 150 -16.89 -9.79 -14.23
C ASP A 150 -16.12 -8.48 -14.42
N TRP A 151 -14.96 -8.56 -15.06
CA TRP A 151 -14.22 -7.39 -15.52
C TRP A 151 -14.50 -7.07 -16.99
N ASN A 152 -15.39 -7.83 -17.64
CA ASN A 152 -15.69 -7.62 -19.06
C ASN A 152 -16.63 -6.43 -19.27
N SER A 153 -16.15 -5.45 -20.03
CA SER A 153 -16.87 -4.20 -20.33
C SER A 153 -18.19 -4.38 -21.05
N TYR A 154 -18.41 -5.52 -21.71
CA TYR A 154 -19.70 -5.85 -22.33
C TYR A 154 -20.84 -5.90 -21.30
N PHE A 155 -20.56 -6.39 -20.08
CA PHE A 155 -21.58 -6.50 -19.03
C PHE A 155 -21.54 -5.34 -18.04
N TRP A 156 -20.35 -4.85 -17.73
CA TRP A 156 -20.12 -3.95 -16.58
C TRP A 156 -19.62 -2.56 -16.97
N GLY A 157 -19.43 -2.28 -18.26
CA GLY A 157 -18.75 -1.08 -18.73
C GLY A 157 -17.25 -1.08 -18.41
N PRO A 158 -16.52 0.00 -18.77
CA PRO A 158 -15.08 0.10 -18.48
C PRO A 158 -14.79 -0.09 -16.98
N GLN A 159 -13.85 -0.99 -16.66
CA GLN A 159 -13.40 -1.21 -15.28
C GLN A 159 -12.10 -0.43 -15.09
N ILE A 160 -12.22 0.81 -14.61
CA ILE A 160 -11.09 1.73 -14.42
C ILE A 160 -10.88 1.94 -12.92
N GLU A 161 -9.64 1.81 -12.47
CA GLU A 161 -9.23 2.08 -11.08
C GLU A 161 -10.07 1.28 -10.06
N LYS A 162 -10.34 0.01 -10.40
CA LYS A 162 -11.11 -0.91 -9.57
C LYS A 162 -10.19 -1.82 -8.79
N PHE A 163 -10.75 -2.52 -7.81
CA PHE A 163 -9.97 -3.35 -6.90
C PHE A 163 -10.28 -4.84 -7.06
N ILE A 164 -9.25 -5.66 -6.99
CA ILE A 164 -9.36 -7.09 -6.69
C ILE A 164 -8.94 -7.26 -5.23
N GLY A 165 -9.82 -7.83 -4.43
CA GLY A 165 -9.50 -8.20 -3.07
C GLY A 165 -8.83 -9.56 -3.01
N PHE A 166 -7.82 -9.69 -2.17
CA PHE A 166 -7.12 -10.94 -1.95
C PHE A 166 -6.96 -11.25 -0.47
N ARG A 167 -6.69 -12.52 -0.22
CA ARG A 167 -6.23 -13.04 1.05
C ARG A 167 -5.00 -13.88 0.77
N PHE A 168 -3.97 -13.73 1.58
CA PHE A 168 -2.83 -14.64 1.55
C PHE A 168 -2.41 -15.02 2.96
N THR A 169 -1.57 -16.03 3.07
CA THR A 169 -0.93 -16.46 4.31
C THR A 169 0.54 -16.12 4.18
N ASP A 170 1.08 -15.31 5.10
CA ASP A 170 2.49 -14.92 5.08
C ASP A 170 3.42 -16.03 5.62
N ASP A 171 4.73 -15.77 5.57
CA ASP A 171 5.80 -16.63 6.10
C ASP A 171 5.62 -17.05 7.56
N ASP A 172 4.94 -16.22 8.37
CA ASP A 172 4.63 -16.50 9.77
C ASP A 172 3.35 -17.36 9.92
N PHE A 173 2.82 -17.88 8.82
CA PHE A 173 1.54 -18.59 8.71
C PHE A 173 0.35 -17.75 9.17
N VAL A 174 0.44 -16.42 9.02
CA VAL A 174 -0.60 -15.48 9.40
C VAL A 174 -1.40 -15.05 8.19
N LYS A 175 -2.73 -15.10 8.33
CA LYS A 175 -3.64 -14.64 7.30
C LYS A 175 -3.69 -13.13 7.23
N ARG A 176 -3.51 -12.60 6.02
CA ARG A 176 -3.59 -11.18 5.68
C ARG A 176 -4.66 -10.93 4.64
N TYR A 177 -5.19 -9.71 4.64
CA TYR A 177 -6.15 -9.25 3.63
C TYR A 177 -5.57 -8.06 2.89
N GLY A 178 -5.77 -8.01 1.59
CA GLY A 178 -5.23 -6.96 0.74
C GLY A 178 -6.08 -6.67 -0.48
N TRP A 179 -5.69 -5.64 -1.21
CA TRP A 179 -6.31 -5.22 -2.45
C TRP A 179 -5.25 -4.92 -3.51
N ILE A 180 -5.63 -5.09 -4.76
CA ILE A 180 -4.84 -4.70 -5.95
C ILE A 180 -5.71 -3.76 -6.76
N ARG A 181 -5.21 -2.57 -7.07
CA ARG A 181 -5.89 -1.61 -7.95
C ARG A 181 -5.46 -1.86 -9.38
N CYS A 182 -6.42 -2.07 -10.26
CA CYS A 182 -6.17 -2.32 -11.67
C CYS A 182 -7.29 -1.79 -12.57
N SER A 183 -6.95 -1.64 -13.84
CA SER A 183 -7.85 -1.21 -14.90
C SER A 183 -7.88 -2.23 -16.03
N VAL A 184 -9.06 -2.53 -16.55
CA VAL A 184 -9.26 -3.32 -17.78
C VAL A 184 -9.79 -2.40 -18.88
N VAL A 185 -8.94 -2.19 -19.89
CA VAL A 185 -9.18 -1.26 -21.00
C VAL A 185 -9.05 -1.96 -22.36
N ASP A 186 -9.14 -1.17 -23.44
CA ASP A 186 -9.02 -1.64 -24.83
C ASP A 186 -9.91 -2.86 -25.14
N SER A 187 -11.21 -2.72 -24.88
CA SER A 187 -12.17 -3.81 -25.13
C SER A 187 -11.80 -5.14 -24.46
N ASN A 188 -11.31 -5.08 -23.22
CA ASN A 188 -10.91 -6.23 -22.39
C ASN A 188 -9.59 -6.88 -22.82
N ARG A 189 -8.75 -6.15 -23.54
CA ARG A 189 -7.47 -6.62 -24.04
C ARG A 189 -6.31 -6.25 -23.13
N THR A 190 -6.39 -5.12 -22.46
CA THR A 190 -5.29 -4.57 -21.67
C THR A 190 -5.65 -4.58 -20.20
N LEU A 191 -4.79 -5.19 -19.38
CA LEU A 191 -4.81 -5.05 -17.93
C LEU A 191 -3.71 -4.08 -17.52
N ILE A 192 -4.03 -3.08 -16.71
CA ILE A 192 -3.08 -2.15 -16.11
C ILE A 192 -3.14 -2.35 -14.61
N ILE A 193 -1.99 -2.56 -13.97
CA ILE A 193 -1.86 -2.74 -12.52
C ILE A 193 -1.15 -1.50 -11.99
N HIS A 194 -1.82 -0.82 -11.05
CA HIS A 194 -1.42 0.49 -10.56
C HIS A 194 -0.69 0.40 -9.21
N ASP A 195 -1.30 -0.27 -8.25
CA ASP A 195 -0.73 -0.45 -6.91
C ASP A 195 -1.46 -1.55 -6.15
N TYR A 196 -0.91 -1.90 -4.99
CA TYR A 196 -1.52 -2.86 -4.08
C TYR A 196 -1.15 -2.56 -2.63
N ALA A 197 -2.01 -3.03 -1.72
CA ALA A 197 -1.71 -3.01 -0.30
C ALA A 197 -2.29 -4.21 0.42
N TYR A 198 -1.72 -4.57 1.57
CA TYR A 198 -2.32 -5.50 2.51
C TYR A 198 -2.14 -5.06 3.97
N GLU A 199 -3.04 -5.52 4.83
CA GLU A 199 -2.97 -5.26 6.27
C GLU A 199 -1.94 -6.16 6.94
N SER A 200 -0.94 -5.55 7.56
CA SER A 200 0.17 -6.12 8.31
C SER A 200 -0.24 -6.63 9.67
N LYS A 201 -1.46 -6.37 10.14
CA LYS A 201 -2.05 -7.00 11.32
C LYS A 201 -2.73 -8.34 11.02
N PRO A 202 -2.61 -9.32 11.92
CA PRO A 202 -3.21 -10.64 11.72
C PRO A 202 -4.73 -10.55 11.60
N ASP A 203 -5.31 -11.25 10.62
CA ASP A 203 -6.76 -11.42 10.46
C ASP A 203 -7.57 -10.11 10.48
N THR A 204 -6.94 -8.98 10.17
CA THR A 204 -7.54 -7.64 10.30
C THR A 204 -8.04 -7.14 8.94
N PRO A 205 -9.30 -6.67 8.85
CA PRO A 205 -9.84 -6.15 7.58
C PRO A 205 -9.06 -4.97 7.03
N ILE A 206 -9.03 -4.84 5.71
CA ILE A 206 -8.55 -3.63 5.01
C ILE A 206 -9.65 -3.08 4.11
N LEU A 207 -9.71 -1.75 3.94
CA LEU A 207 -10.59 -1.12 2.96
C LEU A 207 -9.87 -1.04 1.60
N THR A 208 -10.57 -1.29 0.50
CA THR A 208 -10.00 -1.06 -0.84
C THR A 208 -9.57 0.39 -1.01
N GLY A 209 -8.31 0.59 -1.42
CA GLY A 209 -7.68 1.92 -1.55
C GLY A 209 -7.10 2.47 -0.25
N ASP A 210 -7.19 1.75 0.87
CA ASP A 210 -6.52 2.12 2.11
C ASP A 210 -5.02 1.79 2.04
N THR A 211 -4.20 2.84 2.14
CA THR A 211 -2.73 2.77 2.14
C THR A 211 -2.13 2.93 3.53
N VAL A 212 -2.95 3.12 4.56
CA VAL A 212 -2.54 3.36 5.94
C VAL A 212 -2.83 2.13 6.83
N GLY A 213 -3.98 1.50 6.66
CA GLY A 213 -4.45 0.33 7.41
C GLY A 213 -5.09 0.66 8.76
N ASP A 214 -5.38 -0.37 9.57
CA ASP A 214 -6.14 -0.28 10.82
C ASP A 214 -5.42 0.45 11.97
N THR A 215 -5.62 1.75 12.17
CA THR A 215 -4.90 2.51 13.21
C THR A 215 -5.24 2.20 14.67
N THR A 216 -6.15 1.28 14.97
CA THR A 216 -6.69 1.06 16.34
C THR A 216 -5.70 0.57 17.39
N THR A 217 -4.56 0.01 16.98
CA THR A 217 -3.49 -0.42 17.89
C THR A 217 -2.19 0.33 17.68
N VAL A 218 -2.16 1.36 16.82
CA VAL A 218 -1.11 2.37 16.98
C VAL A 218 -1.41 2.97 18.34
N SER A 219 -0.56 2.68 19.32
CA SER A 219 -0.53 3.54 20.48
C SER A 219 -0.19 4.92 19.93
N ILE A 220 -1.22 5.76 19.78
CA ILE A 220 -1.01 7.17 19.97
C ILE A 220 -0.43 7.17 21.38
N ASN A 221 0.89 7.31 21.51
CA ASN A 221 1.43 7.96 22.68
C ASN A 221 0.70 9.28 22.65
N ASN A 222 -0.43 9.36 23.35
CA ASN A 222 -1.21 10.55 23.54
C ASN A 222 -0.30 11.40 24.38
N THR A 223 0.67 12.00 23.70
CA THR A 223 1.64 12.92 24.23
C THR A 223 0.74 14.05 24.63
N ALA A 224 0.38 14.07 25.91
CA ALA A 224 -0.49 15.10 26.45
C ALA A 224 0.04 16.43 25.90
N SER A 225 -0.76 17.06 25.06
CA SER A 225 -0.26 18.10 24.15
C SER A 225 0.24 19.25 25.01
N LEU A 226 1.53 19.57 24.88
CA LEU A 226 2.12 20.68 25.61
C LEU A 226 1.68 22.00 24.96
N ASN A 227 1.05 22.89 25.73
CA ASN A 227 0.60 24.18 25.23
C ASN A 227 1.79 25.14 25.10
N ALA A 228 2.44 25.12 23.94
CA ALA A 228 3.60 25.93 23.62
C ALA A 228 3.34 26.83 22.41
N VAL A 229 3.85 28.07 22.47
CA VAL A 229 3.88 29.00 21.34
C VAL A 229 5.33 29.13 20.91
N VAL A 230 5.62 28.64 19.70
CA VAL A 230 6.94 28.73 19.09
C VAL A 230 6.86 29.55 17.80
N TYR A 231 7.73 30.53 17.61
CA TYR A 231 7.82 31.33 16.39
C TYR A 231 9.24 31.87 16.20
N SER A 232 9.59 32.21 14.97
CA SER A 232 10.83 32.92 14.64
C SER A 232 10.54 34.40 14.39
N PHE A 233 11.52 35.24 14.71
CA PHE A 233 11.59 36.61 14.26
C PHE A 233 13.06 37.01 14.07
N ASN A 234 13.41 37.46 12.86
CA ASN A 234 14.81 37.58 12.41
C ASN A 234 15.56 36.26 12.65
N LYS A 235 16.74 36.36 13.27
CA LYS A 235 17.63 35.26 13.64
C LYS A 235 17.24 34.56 14.94
N ASP A 236 16.14 34.94 15.60
CA ASP A 236 15.78 34.38 16.90
C ASP A 236 14.57 33.45 16.82
N ILE A 237 14.65 32.32 17.51
CA ILE A 237 13.53 31.43 17.80
C ILE A 237 13.04 31.71 19.22
N TYR A 238 11.75 32.03 19.33
CA TYR A 238 11.05 32.26 20.58
C TYR A 238 10.26 31.01 20.95
N ILE A 239 10.47 30.50 22.16
CA ILE A 239 9.74 29.38 22.74
C ILE A 239 9.03 29.87 23.99
N ARG A 240 7.70 29.84 24.00
CA ARG A 240 6.89 30.25 25.15
C ARG A 240 6.02 29.10 25.64
N LEU A 241 6.06 28.85 26.95
CA LEU A 241 5.27 27.82 27.63
C LEU A 241 4.45 28.43 28.76
N GLN A 242 3.22 27.94 28.93
CA GLN A 242 2.40 28.30 30.09
C GLN A 242 2.88 27.58 31.37
N GLU A 243 3.31 26.32 31.24
CA GLU A 243 3.94 25.52 32.30
C GLU A 243 5.28 24.98 31.78
N TYR A 244 6.38 25.29 32.47
CA TYR A 244 7.74 24.99 31.99
C TYR A 244 8.56 24.12 32.96
N ASN A 245 7.96 23.65 34.05
CA ASN A 245 8.65 22.78 35.01
C ASN A 245 9.12 21.50 34.31
N ASP A 246 10.42 21.23 34.41
CA ASP A 246 11.09 20.06 33.82
C ASP A 246 10.86 19.85 32.31
N ALA A 247 10.78 20.95 31.55
CA ALA A 247 10.75 20.94 30.09
C ALA A 247 12.17 21.11 29.48
N GLU A 248 12.45 20.39 28.41
CA GLU A 248 13.68 20.48 27.60
C GLU A 248 13.28 20.72 26.14
N TYR A 249 14.07 21.51 25.41
CA TYR A 249 13.83 21.77 23.99
C TYR A 249 15.03 21.35 23.14
N PHE A 250 14.75 20.89 21.94
CA PHE A 250 15.71 20.46 20.94
C PHE A 250 15.41 21.19 19.62
N ILE A 251 16.42 21.79 19.01
CA ILE A 251 16.29 22.47 17.71
C ILE A 251 17.16 21.73 16.70
N TYR A 252 16.56 21.29 15.60
CA TYR A 252 17.23 20.59 14.51
C TYR A 252 17.20 21.42 13.23
N ASP A 253 18.28 21.35 12.46
CA ASP A 253 18.28 21.87 11.08
C ASP A 253 17.61 20.89 10.09
N VAL A 254 17.49 21.29 8.82
CA VAL A 254 16.86 20.46 7.76
C VAL A 254 17.53 19.11 7.52
N SER A 255 18.79 18.95 7.92
CA SER A 255 19.52 17.69 7.79
C SER A 255 19.32 16.77 8.99
N GLY A 256 18.51 17.19 9.97
CA GLY A 256 18.29 16.48 11.23
C GLY A 256 19.42 16.64 12.24
N ARG A 257 20.39 17.54 11.99
CA ARG A 257 21.48 17.81 12.94
C ARG A 257 20.96 18.69 14.07
N LEU A 258 21.26 18.29 15.31
CA LEU A 258 20.94 19.05 16.51
C LEU A 258 21.77 20.34 16.56
N VAL A 259 21.09 21.48 16.62
CA VAL A 259 21.66 22.83 16.66
C VAL A 259 21.66 23.39 18.08
N TYR A 260 20.56 23.21 18.81
CA TYR A 260 20.43 23.60 20.22
C TYR A 260 19.74 22.53 21.04
N ASN A 261 20.18 22.37 22.29
CA ASN A 261 19.46 21.66 23.35
C ASN A 261 19.72 22.32 24.70
N ASP A 262 18.68 22.64 25.47
CA ASP A 262 18.78 23.01 26.89
C ASP A 262 17.43 22.80 27.60
N LYS A 263 17.45 22.86 28.94
CA LYS A 263 16.26 22.96 29.76
C LYS A 263 15.62 24.34 29.65
N ILE A 264 14.29 24.36 29.68
CA ILE A 264 13.49 25.57 29.71
C ILE A 264 13.42 26.06 31.15
N LYS A 265 14.15 27.14 31.43
CA LYS A 265 14.29 27.70 32.78
C LYS A 265 13.25 28.80 33.07
N ASN A 266 12.68 29.39 32.02
CA ASN A 266 11.77 30.52 32.10
C ASN A 266 10.54 30.28 31.20
N ALA A 267 9.45 31.00 31.45
CA ALA A 267 8.25 30.96 30.60
C ALA A 267 8.51 31.37 29.14
N THR A 268 9.61 32.07 28.87
CA THR A 268 10.07 32.41 27.51
C THR A 268 11.56 32.15 27.39
N THR A 269 11.92 31.36 26.37
CA THR A 269 13.29 31.07 25.96
C THR A 269 13.52 31.64 24.57
N ILE A 270 14.69 32.25 24.36
CA ILE A 270 15.08 32.84 23.08
C ILE A 270 16.38 32.16 22.65
N CYS A 271 16.42 31.65 21.43
CA CYS A 271 17.58 31.00 20.84
C CYS A 271 18.00 31.76 19.58
N ASN A 272 19.21 32.30 19.58
CA ASN A 272 19.78 32.92 18.39
C ASN A 272 20.29 31.86 17.43
N ILE A 273 19.86 31.91 16.17
CA ILE A 273 20.17 30.99 15.11
C ILE A 273 21.04 31.72 14.08
N GLU A 274 22.30 31.32 13.96
CA GLU A 274 23.28 32.03 13.13
C GLU A 274 22.97 31.97 11.62
N LEU A 275 22.39 30.85 11.17
CA LEU A 275 22.17 30.57 9.74
C LEU A 275 20.66 30.59 9.40
N PRO A 276 20.25 31.33 8.37
CA PRO A 276 18.87 31.27 7.90
C PRO A 276 18.57 29.88 7.34
N GLY A 277 17.31 29.44 7.47
CA GLY A 277 16.91 28.12 7.04
C GLY A 277 15.65 27.62 7.73
N LEU A 278 15.36 26.36 7.48
CA LEU A 278 14.19 25.67 8.02
C LEU A 278 14.61 24.82 9.22
N TYR A 279 13.88 24.95 10.32
CA TYR A 279 14.20 24.31 11.59
C TYR A 279 13.01 23.57 12.17
N LEU A 280 13.29 22.50 12.91
CA LEU A 280 12.32 21.75 13.71
C LEU A 280 12.62 21.98 15.19
N VAL A 281 11.64 22.49 15.93
CA VAL A 281 11.71 22.67 17.38
C VAL A 281 10.85 21.61 18.05
N ASN A 282 11.49 20.77 18.87
CA ASN A 282 10.82 19.78 19.70
C ASN A 282 10.95 20.17 21.16
N ILE A 283 9.87 20.02 21.94
CA ILE A 283 9.84 20.28 23.37
C ILE A 283 9.30 19.03 24.04
N LYS A 284 9.93 18.62 25.15
CA LYS A 284 9.53 17.47 25.95
C LYS A 284 9.53 17.83 27.43
N THR A 285 8.52 17.40 28.18
CA THR A 285 8.53 17.46 29.65
C THR A 285 8.90 16.10 30.25
N ALA A 286 9.34 16.10 31.52
CA ALA A 286 9.57 14.88 32.29
C ALA A 286 8.30 14.00 32.43
N GLU A 287 7.12 14.63 32.41
CA GLU A 287 5.79 13.96 32.44
C GLU A 287 5.42 13.31 31.10
N GLY A 288 6.27 13.41 30.08
CA GLY A 288 6.03 12.82 28.76
C GLY A 288 5.14 13.67 27.84
N LYS A 289 4.80 14.91 28.20
CA LYS A 289 4.15 15.87 27.29
C LYS A 289 5.14 16.32 26.22
N GLN A 290 4.69 16.45 24.98
CA GLN A 290 5.55 16.89 23.88
C GLN A 290 4.86 17.93 22.98
N PHE A 291 5.69 18.72 22.30
CA PHE A 291 5.27 19.68 21.28
C PHE A 291 6.33 19.71 20.18
N SER A 292 5.92 19.77 18.91
CA SER A 292 6.82 19.88 17.77
C SER A 292 6.32 20.96 16.81
N LYS A 293 7.20 21.85 16.35
CA LYS A 293 6.87 22.86 15.33
C LYS A 293 8.01 23.08 14.35
N LYS A 294 7.64 23.10 13.08
CA LYS A 294 8.50 23.48 11.96
C LYS A 294 8.37 24.98 11.69
N LEU A 295 9.49 25.69 11.51
CA LEU A 295 9.52 27.13 11.28
C LEU A 295 10.71 27.55 10.42
N VAL A 296 10.59 28.70 9.76
CA VAL A 296 11.64 29.29 8.92
C VAL A 296 12.30 30.44 9.67
N VAL A 297 13.61 30.44 9.77
CA VAL A 297 14.42 31.56 10.28
C VAL A 297 14.97 32.33 9.07
N SER A 298 14.73 33.63 9.04
CA SER A 298 15.21 34.55 8.01
C SER A 298 16.32 35.45 8.57
N GLU A 299 17.07 36.12 7.69
CA GLU A 299 18.11 37.08 8.11
C GLU A 299 17.55 38.27 8.90
#